data_AF-A0A9E2CME7-F1
#
_entry.id   AF-A0A9E2CME7-F1
#
_cell.length_a   1.000
_cell.length_b   1.000
_cell.length_c   1.000
_cell.angle_alpha   90.00
_cell.angle_beta   90.00
_cell.angle_gamma   90.00
#
_symmetry.space_group_name_H-M   'P 1'
#
loop_
_entity.id
_entity.type
_entity.pdbx_description
1 polymer ?
#
loop_
_entity_poly.entity_id
_entity_poly.type
_entity_poly.pdbx_seq_one_letter_code
_entity_poly.pdbx_strand_id
1 'polypeptide(L)'
;PTREAIDPVRFITNRSSGKQGYAVATALRDLGADVTLISGPVALCAPAGVTRVEVETAEQMLAATLQCAAGADLLVAAAAVADYRMTDVAAHKIKKHSDTLSLALQRNPDILATVRAAQPGLFMVGFAAETERLAEHARDKLARKHLNMIAANQVGAGLAFDVDTNALQVFWADGQQAIAQGSKQAVAHQLAELIAHHYLKATPAA
;
A
#
# COMPACT_ATOMS: atom_id res chain seq x y z
N PRO A 1 0.10 -7.17 1.83
CA PRO A 1 -0.90 -7.54 0.79
C PRO A 1 -2.17 -8.03 1.49
N THR A 2 -3.33 -7.96 0.85
CA THR A 2 -4.53 -8.63 1.37
C THR A 2 -4.67 -10.03 0.79
N ARG A 3 -5.40 -10.90 1.50
CA ARG A 3 -5.76 -12.25 1.07
C ARG A 3 -7.28 -12.38 1.08
N GLU A 4 -7.86 -12.60 -0.10
CA GLU A 4 -9.30 -12.70 -0.27
C GLU A 4 -9.70 -14.17 -0.37
N ALA A 5 -10.42 -14.68 0.61
CA ALA A 5 -10.75 -16.10 0.71
C ALA A 5 -11.58 -16.59 -0.50
N ILE A 6 -11.22 -17.75 -1.03
CA ILE A 6 -12.02 -18.53 -1.98
C ILE A 6 -12.85 -19.57 -1.20
N ASP A 7 -12.19 -20.23 -0.27
CA ASP A 7 -12.73 -21.21 0.68
C ASP A 7 -11.82 -21.21 1.93
N PRO A 8 -12.03 -22.08 2.94
CA PRO A 8 -11.22 -22.06 4.17
C PRO A 8 -9.73 -22.39 3.99
N VAL A 9 -9.29 -22.76 2.78
CA VAL A 9 -7.93 -23.23 2.50
C VAL A 9 -7.24 -22.39 1.42
N ARG A 10 -8.01 -21.74 0.53
CA ARG A 10 -7.49 -21.04 -0.65
C ARG A 10 -7.90 -19.56 -0.62
N PHE A 11 -7.03 -18.70 -1.14
CA PHE A 11 -7.27 -17.27 -1.24
C PHE A 11 -6.61 -16.68 -2.50
N ILE A 12 -7.08 -15.50 -2.90
CA ILE A 12 -6.48 -14.64 -3.93
C ILE A 12 -5.58 -13.61 -3.24
N THR A 13 -4.34 -13.44 -3.71
CA THR A 13 -3.40 -12.46 -3.17
C THR A 13 -2.49 -11.92 -4.26
N ASN A 14 -1.93 -10.73 -4.02
CA ASN A 14 -0.86 -10.16 -4.82
C ASN A 14 0.52 -10.69 -4.39
N ARG A 15 1.49 -10.73 -5.31
CA ARG A 15 2.90 -11.16 -5.07
C ARG A 15 3.74 -10.10 -4.34
N SER A 16 3.18 -9.48 -3.29
CA SER A 16 3.89 -8.49 -2.49
C SER A 16 4.48 -9.13 -1.24
N SER A 17 5.77 -8.92 -0.99
CA SER A 17 6.44 -9.35 0.24
C SER A 17 6.19 -8.42 1.43
N GLY A 18 5.60 -7.24 1.22
CA GLY A 18 5.43 -6.21 2.25
C GLY A 18 6.71 -5.48 2.68
N LYS A 19 7.89 -5.97 2.26
CA LYS A 19 9.20 -5.43 2.67
C LYS A 19 9.34 -3.91 2.48
N GLN A 20 8.83 -3.35 1.38
CA GLN A 20 8.92 -1.90 1.12
C GLN A 20 8.08 -1.08 2.12
N GLY A 21 6.85 -1.51 2.41
CA GLY A 21 6.00 -0.82 3.39
C GLY A 21 6.58 -0.86 4.80
N TYR A 22 7.16 -2.00 5.19
CA TYR A 22 7.86 -2.14 6.46
C TYR A 22 9.10 -1.25 6.55
N ALA A 23 9.88 -1.16 5.47
CA ALA A 23 11.04 -0.26 5.42
C ALA A 23 10.64 1.21 5.53
N VAL A 24 9.52 1.61 4.92
CA VAL A 24 8.98 2.97 5.04
C VAL A 24 8.48 3.26 6.44
N ALA A 25 7.79 2.31 7.08
CA ALA A 25 7.35 2.44 8.48
C ALA A 25 8.54 2.64 9.42
N THR A 26 9.60 1.85 9.27
CA THR A 26 10.88 2.01 9.99
C THR A 26 11.46 3.41 9.77
N ALA A 27 11.59 3.85 8.53
CA ALA A 27 12.20 5.14 8.18
C ALA A 27 11.41 6.33 8.73
N LEU A 28 10.07 6.32 8.64
CA LEU A 28 9.23 7.38 9.23
C LEU A 28 9.38 7.45 10.74
N ARG A 29 9.44 6.30 11.41
CA ARG A 29 9.71 6.22 12.85
C ARG A 29 11.10 6.75 13.20
N ASP A 30 12.12 6.43 12.39
CA ASP A 30 13.49 6.93 12.59
C ASP A 30 13.57 8.47 12.41
N LEU A 31 12.68 9.05 11.61
CA LEU A 31 12.49 10.50 11.47
C LEU A 31 11.62 11.12 12.60
N GLY A 32 11.20 10.33 13.59
CA GLY A 32 10.48 10.80 14.77
C GLY A 32 8.95 10.71 14.70
N ALA A 33 8.37 10.08 13.67
CA ALA A 33 6.94 9.84 13.62
C ALA A 33 6.50 8.75 14.61
N ASP A 34 5.31 8.90 15.21
CA ASP A 34 4.60 7.78 15.82
C ASP A 34 3.89 6.98 14.72
N VAL A 35 4.23 5.70 14.58
CA VAL A 35 3.85 4.89 13.41
C VAL A 35 2.94 3.74 13.82
N THR A 36 1.74 3.75 13.25
CA THR A 36 0.86 2.58 13.19
C THR A 36 0.95 1.93 11.81
N LEU A 37 1.38 0.67 11.77
CA LEU A 37 1.51 -0.15 10.57
C LEU A 37 0.32 -1.12 10.45
N ILE A 38 -0.61 -0.81 9.54
CA ILE A 38 -1.67 -1.74 9.15
C ILE A 38 -1.10 -2.76 8.16
N SER A 39 -0.95 -4.00 8.61
CA SER A 39 -0.28 -5.06 7.86
C SER A 39 -1.23 -6.19 7.52
N GLY A 40 -1.31 -6.48 6.23
CA GLY A 40 -1.80 -7.77 5.77
C GLY A 40 -0.84 -8.94 6.12
N PRO A 41 -1.17 -10.19 5.77
CA PRO A 41 -0.41 -11.35 6.21
C PRO A 41 0.97 -11.44 5.52
N VAL A 42 2.04 -11.26 6.29
CA VAL A 42 3.45 -11.36 5.87
C VAL A 42 4.32 -11.99 6.97
N ALA A 43 5.43 -12.62 6.60
CA ALA A 43 6.37 -13.25 7.54
C ALA A 43 7.41 -12.25 8.14
N LEU A 44 7.08 -10.97 8.17
CA LEU A 44 7.97 -9.92 8.68
C LEU A 44 7.57 -9.58 10.13
N CYS A 45 8.57 -9.38 10.99
CA CYS A 45 8.35 -8.81 12.32
C CYS A 45 8.05 -7.31 12.20
N ALA A 46 7.15 -6.80 13.06
CA ALA A 46 6.97 -5.36 13.18
C ALA A 46 8.30 -4.71 13.62
N PRO A 47 8.70 -3.56 13.05
CA PRO A 47 9.86 -2.83 13.53
C PRO A 47 9.67 -2.41 15.00
N ALA A 48 10.76 -2.36 15.78
CA ALA A 48 10.69 -1.86 17.15
C ALA A 48 10.14 -0.42 17.17
N GLY A 49 9.28 -0.08 18.13
CA GLY A 49 8.67 1.26 18.21
C GLY A 49 7.60 1.55 17.14
N VAL A 50 7.18 0.54 16.36
CA VAL A 50 6.05 0.64 15.42
C VAL A 50 4.89 -0.21 15.95
N THR A 51 3.72 0.39 16.11
CA THR A 51 2.50 -0.32 16.50
C THR A 51 1.93 -1.05 15.29
N ARG A 52 1.72 -2.37 15.37
CA ARG A 52 1.17 -3.16 14.25
C ARG A 52 -0.30 -3.47 14.46
N VAL A 53 -1.11 -3.23 13.43
CA VAL A 53 -2.50 -3.70 13.32
C VAL A 53 -2.56 -4.77 12.24
N GLU A 54 -2.95 -5.98 12.61
CA GLU A 54 -3.05 -7.10 11.68
C GLU A 54 -4.42 -7.16 11.02
N VAL A 55 -4.42 -7.34 9.71
CA VAL A 55 -5.61 -7.54 8.89
C VAL A 55 -5.35 -8.65 7.88
N GLU A 56 -6.40 -9.19 7.28
CA GLU A 56 -6.28 -10.20 6.24
C GLU A 56 -6.89 -9.71 4.92
N THR A 57 -8.13 -9.23 4.95
CA THR A 57 -8.87 -8.84 3.75
C THR A 57 -8.80 -7.35 3.44
N ALA A 58 -9.17 -6.95 2.23
CA ALA A 58 -9.32 -5.53 1.87
C ALA A 58 -10.37 -4.80 2.73
N GLU A 59 -11.45 -5.47 3.10
CA GLU A 59 -12.50 -4.89 3.96
C GLU A 59 -11.99 -4.63 5.39
N GLN A 60 -11.25 -5.59 5.96
CA GLN A 60 -10.60 -5.41 7.27
C GLN A 60 -9.54 -4.31 7.21
N MET A 61 -8.74 -4.27 6.14
CA MET A 61 -7.76 -3.21 5.92
C MET A 61 -8.41 -1.84 5.83
N LEU A 62 -9.54 -1.71 5.11
CA LEU A 62 -10.30 -0.46 5.06
C LEU A 62 -10.77 -0.04 6.46
N ALA A 63 -11.40 -0.94 7.21
CA ALA A 63 -11.93 -0.64 8.54
C ALA A 63 -10.82 -0.16 9.50
N ALA A 64 -9.70 -0.88 9.53
CA ALA A 64 -8.52 -0.49 10.32
C ALA A 64 -7.95 0.86 9.86
N THR A 65 -7.93 1.11 8.54
CA THR A 65 -7.39 2.36 7.99
C THR A 65 -8.26 3.55 8.36
N LEU A 66 -9.58 3.43 8.29
CA LEU A 66 -10.51 4.48 8.72
C LEU A 66 -10.39 4.78 10.21
N GLN A 67 -10.26 3.74 11.03
CA GLN A 67 -10.08 3.89 12.48
C GLN A 67 -8.78 4.63 12.81
N CYS A 68 -7.66 4.23 12.22
CA CYS A 68 -6.36 4.88 12.47
C CYS A 68 -6.28 6.28 11.86
N ALA A 69 -6.88 6.50 10.68
CA ALA A 69 -6.82 7.77 9.97
C ALA A 69 -7.54 8.92 10.70
N ALA A 70 -8.45 8.62 11.64
CA ALA A 70 -9.18 9.64 12.39
C ALA A 70 -8.30 10.50 13.31
N GLY A 71 -7.11 10.00 13.69
CA GLY A 71 -6.14 10.73 14.53
C GLY A 71 -4.75 10.80 13.90
N ALA A 72 -4.62 10.51 12.61
CA ALA A 72 -3.34 10.51 11.91
C ALA A 72 -3.14 11.80 11.11
N ASP A 73 -1.90 12.25 11.03
CA ASP A 73 -1.52 13.38 10.16
C ASP A 73 -1.22 12.93 8.72
N LEU A 74 -0.76 11.69 8.57
CA LEU A 74 -0.22 11.12 7.35
C LEU A 74 -0.68 9.66 7.17
N LEU A 75 -1.08 9.30 5.95
CA LEU A 75 -1.28 7.92 5.51
C LEU A 75 -0.35 7.57 4.36
N VAL A 76 0.43 6.50 4.52
CA VAL A 76 1.25 5.91 3.44
C VAL A 76 0.68 4.55 3.01
N ALA A 77 -0.03 4.53 1.88
CA ALA A 77 -0.71 3.36 1.35
C ALA A 77 0.22 2.50 0.47
N ALA A 78 1.13 1.77 1.12
CA ALA A 78 2.08 0.86 0.46
C ALA A 78 1.58 -0.58 0.28
N ALA A 79 0.41 -0.92 0.85
CA ALA A 79 -0.13 -2.26 0.80
C ALA A 79 -0.62 -2.63 -0.63
N ALA A 80 -0.24 -3.82 -1.10
CA ALA A 80 -0.82 -4.40 -2.31
C ALA A 80 -2.19 -5.03 -1.99
N VAL A 81 -3.24 -4.21 -2.05
CA VAL A 81 -4.64 -4.62 -1.83
C VAL A 81 -5.15 -5.36 -3.07
N ALA A 82 -5.83 -6.48 -2.88
CA ALA A 82 -6.46 -7.21 -3.98
C ALA A 82 -7.67 -6.42 -4.52
N ASP A 83 -7.76 -6.24 -5.84
CA ASP A 83 -8.85 -5.47 -6.46
C ASP A 83 -10.20 -6.19 -6.46
N TYR A 84 -10.20 -7.51 -6.30
CA TYR A 84 -11.38 -8.35 -6.35
C TYR A 84 -11.37 -9.38 -5.21
N ARG A 85 -12.57 -9.73 -4.73
CA ARG A 85 -12.84 -10.83 -3.80
C ARG A 85 -13.93 -11.74 -4.35
N MET A 86 -14.12 -12.92 -3.77
CA MET A 86 -15.27 -13.77 -4.11
C MET A 86 -16.59 -13.03 -3.86
N THR A 87 -17.56 -13.25 -4.75
CA THR A 87 -18.94 -12.83 -4.48
C THR A 87 -19.49 -13.57 -3.26
N ASP A 88 -19.27 -14.89 -3.21
CA ASP A 88 -19.63 -15.77 -2.09
C ASP A 88 -18.43 -16.65 -1.73
N VAL A 89 -17.98 -16.59 -0.48
CA VAL A 89 -16.90 -17.44 0.03
C VAL A 89 -17.48 -18.82 0.37
N ALA A 90 -16.89 -19.89 -0.17
CA ALA A 90 -17.37 -21.23 0.12
C ALA A 90 -17.09 -21.60 1.59
N ALA A 91 -18.10 -22.13 2.30
CA ALA A 91 -17.94 -22.58 3.70
C ALA A 91 -17.05 -23.82 3.86
N HIS A 92 -16.85 -24.57 2.77
CA HIS A 92 -16.04 -25.78 2.74
C HIS A 92 -15.06 -25.74 1.57
N LYS A 93 -13.94 -26.45 1.71
CA LYS A 93 -12.96 -26.61 0.64
C LYS A 93 -13.67 -27.14 -0.61
N ILE A 94 -13.60 -26.39 -1.70
CA ILE A 94 -14.23 -26.80 -2.97
C ILE A 94 -13.49 -28.05 -3.45
N LYS A 95 -14.23 -29.14 -3.61
CA LYS A 95 -13.68 -30.42 -4.07
C LYS A 95 -13.40 -30.37 -5.57
N LYS A 96 -12.40 -31.13 -6.01
CA LYS A 96 -12.08 -31.29 -7.43
C LYS A 96 -13.17 -32.15 -8.09
N HIS A 97 -14.02 -31.51 -8.90
CA HIS A 97 -15.11 -32.17 -9.62
C HIS A 97 -14.98 -32.09 -11.14
N SER A 98 -14.32 -31.05 -11.65
CA SER A 98 -14.10 -30.78 -13.07
C SER A 98 -12.65 -30.39 -13.33
N ASP A 99 -12.23 -30.44 -14.60
CA ASP A 99 -10.90 -30.01 -15.04
C ASP A 99 -10.68 -28.50 -14.90
N THR A 100 -11.77 -27.73 -14.91
CA THR A 100 -11.76 -26.27 -14.76
C THR A 100 -12.56 -25.83 -13.54
N LEU A 101 -12.17 -24.70 -12.95
CA LEU A 101 -12.88 -24.03 -11.86
C LEU A 101 -13.12 -22.57 -12.25
N SER A 102 -14.38 -22.15 -12.25
CA SER A 102 -14.76 -20.74 -12.43
C SER A 102 -15.04 -20.10 -11.07
N LEU A 103 -14.53 -18.90 -10.85
CA LEU A 103 -14.73 -18.12 -9.63
C LEU A 103 -15.52 -16.85 -9.97
N ALA A 104 -16.65 -16.64 -9.29
CA ALA A 104 -17.39 -15.38 -9.38
C ALA A 104 -16.74 -14.35 -8.45
N LEU A 105 -16.26 -13.25 -9.03
CA LEU A 105 -15.53 -12.20 -8.33
C LEU A 105 -16.28 -10.87 -8.39
N GLN A 106 -16.17 -10.09 -7.31
CA GLN A 106 -16.68 -8.72 -7.21
C GLN A 106 -15.57 -7.78 -6.73
N ARG A 107 -15.70 -6.49 -7.02
CA ARG A 107 -14.68 -5.48 -6.69
C ARG A 107 -14.56 -5.28 -5.19
N ASN A 108 -13.32 -5.14 -4.72
CA ASN A 108 -13.01 -4.67 -3.38
C ASN A 108 -13.25 -3.17 -3.20
N PRO A 109 -13.47 -2.73 -1.95
CA PRO A 109 -13.64 -1.33 -1.67
C PRO A 109 -12.34 -0.57 -1.95
N ASP A 110 -12.49 0.67 -2.41
CA ASP A 110 -11.35 1.51 -2.73
C ASP A 110 -10.87 2.26 -1.49
N ILE A 111 -9.84 1.73 -0.84
CA ILE A 111 -9.38 2.24 0.46
C ILE A 111 -8.98 3.72 0.39
N LEU A 112 -8.18 4.09 -0.62
CA LEU A 112 -7.70 5.46 -0.78
C LEU A 112 -8.85 6.45 -1.00
N ALA A 113 -9.79 6.14 -1.91
CA ALA A 113 -10.93 7.02 -2.15
C ALA A 113 -11.84 7.13 -0.93
N THR A 114 -12.08 6.01 -0.23
CA THR A 114 -12.95 5.98 0.95
C THR A 114 -12.34 6.79 2.11
N VAL A 115 -11.04 6.62 2.37
CA VAL A 115 -10.33 7.38 3.42
C VAL A 115 -10.27 8.85 3.06
N ARG A 116 -9.98 9.22 1.80
CA ARG A 116 -9.98 10.63 1.39
C ARG A 116 -11.35 11.29 1.60
N ALA A 117 -12.44 10.58 1.30
CA ALA A 117 -13.79 11.10 1.54
C ALA A 117 -14.08 11.31 3.04
N ALA A 118 -13.61 10.41 3.89
CA ALA A 118 -13.79 10.50 5.35
C ALA A 118 -12.84 11.52 6.01
N GLN A 119 -11.63 11.70 5.46
CA GLN A 119 -10.57 12.56 5.98
C GLN A 119 -10.00 13.48 4.89
N PRO A 120 -10.75 14.55 4.48
CA PRO A 120 -10.35 15.40 3.36
C PRO A 120 -9.01 16.11 3.56
N GLY A 121 -8.61 16.40 4.80
CA GLY A 121 -7.35 17.07 5.14
C GLY A 121 -6.14 16.15 5.32
N LEU A 122 -6.32 14.83 5.35
CA LEU A 122 -5.23 13.87 5.62
C LEU A 122 -4.14 13.96 4.54
N PHE A 123 -2.87 14.02 4.93
CA PHE A 123 -1.80 13.92 3.95
C PHE A 123 -1.69 12.46 3.48
N MET A 124 -1.93 12.20 2.19
CA MET A 124 -2.00 10.84 1.67
C MET A 124 -0.93 10.59 0.61
N VAL A 125 -0.15 9.53 0.84
CA VAL A 125 0.87 9.03 -0.08
C VAL A 125 0.42 7.68 -0.62
N GLY A 126 0.23 7.59 -1.93
CA GLY A 126 -0.08 6.32 -2.58
C GLY A 126 1.17 5.60 -3.09
N PHE A 127 1.01 4.32 -3.41
CA PHE A 127 1.96 3.56 -4.22
C PHE A 127 1.33 3.13 -5.55
N ALA A 128 2.14 3.08 -6.61
CA ALA A 128 1.80 2.49 -7.89
C ALA A 128 2.90 1.54 -8.35
N ALA A 129 2.49 0.41 -8.90
CA ALA A 129 3.35 -0.63 -9.42
C ALA A 129 2.90 -0.90 -10.85
N GLU A 130 3.65 -0.39 -11.83
CA GLU A 130 3.24 -0.43 -13.24
C GLU A 130 4.22 -1.22 -14.09
N THR A 131 3.71 -1.95 -15.08
CA THR A 131 4.53 -2.68 -16.06
C THR A 131 4.96 -1.80 -17.22
N GLU A 132 4.15 -0.78 -17.53
CA GLU A 132 4.33 0.17 -18.63
C GLU A 132 3.83 1.56 -18.23
N ARG A 133 4.19 2.60 -19.00
CA ARG A 133 3.65 3.97 -18.86
C ARG A 133 3.60 4.50 -17.41
N LEU A 134 4.62 4.15 -16.62
CA LEU A 134 4.69 4.38 -15.17
C LEU A 134 4.26 5.78 -14.73
N ALA A 135 4.82 6.81 -15.38
CA ALA A 135 4.61 8.20 -15.02
C ALA A 135 3.18 8.70 -15.34
N GLU A 136 2.52 8.14 -16.34
CA GLU A 136 1.16 8.49 -16.71
C GLU A 136 0.16 7.86 -15.73
N HIS A 137 0.24 6.54 -15.54
CA HIS A 137 -0.64 5.82 -14.62
C HIS A 137 -0.48 6.30 -13.17
N ALA A 138 0.74 6.62 -12.75
CA ALA A 138 0.98 7.21 -11.43
C ALA A 138 0.29 8.58 -11.28
N ARG A 139 0.43 9.49 -12.26
CA ARG A 139 -0.23 10.80 -12.23
C ARG A 139 -1.75 10.70 -12.28
N ASP A 140 -2.28 9.81 -13.11
CA ASP A 140 -3.73 9.56 -13.17
C ASP A 140 -4.26 9.07 -11.83
N LYS A 141 -3.53 8.16 -11.16
CA LYS A 141 -3.88 7.67 -9.83
C LYS A 141 -3.76 8.77 -8.77
N LEU A 142 -2.71 9.60 -8.81
CA LEU A 142 -2.54 10.77 -7.95
C LEU A 142 -3.77 11.68 -8.02
N ALA A 143 -4.19 12.06 -9.22
CA ALA A 143 -5.33 12.95 -9.45
C ALA A 143 -6.66 12.29 -9.04
N ARG A 144 -6.94 11.08 -9.54
CA ARG A 144 -8.21 10.38 -9.30
C ARG A 144 -8.43 10.01 -7.83
N LYS A 145 -7.36 9.85 -7.05
CA LYS A 145 -7.41 9.54 -5.62
C LYS A 145 -7.19 10.76 -4.72
N HIS A 146 -7.01 11.94 -5.31
CA HIS A 146 -6.68 13.18 -4.60
C HIS A 146 -5.56 12.97 -3.58
N LEU A 147 -4.47 12.34 -4.01
CA LEU A 147 -3.30 12.09 -3.16
C LEU A 147 -2.42 13.32 -3.14
N ASN A 148 -1.69 13.51 -2.05
CA ASN A 148 -0.66 14.54 -1.95
C ASN A 148 0.60 14.11 -2.70
N MET A 149 0.93 12.81 -2.64
CA MET A 149 2.09 12.23 -3.33
C MET A 149 1.78 10.80 -3.79
N ILE A 150 2.52 10.33 -4.80
CA ILE A 150 2.52 8.92 -5.20
C ILE A 150 3.93 8.44 -5.51
N ALA A 151 4.33 7.33 -4.89
CA ALA A 151 5.58 6.64 -5.16
C ALA A 151 5.33 5.51 -6.17
N ALA A 152 5.99 5.56 -7.31
CA ALA A 152 5.78 4.65 -8.41
C ALA A 152 7.06 3.86 -8.71
N ASN A 153 6.96 2.54 -8.83
CA ASN A 153 8.05 1.68 -9.29
C ASN A 153 7.61 0.83 -10.48
N GLN A 154 8.53 0.57 -11.40
CA GLN A 154 8.29 -0.39 -12.47
C GLN A 154 8.37 -1.81 -11.93
N VAL A 155 7.45 -2.66 -12.33
CA VAL A 155 7.35 -4.06 -11.88
C VAL A 155 7.29 -5.01 -13.07
N GLY A 156 7.84 -6.22 -12.92
CA GLY A 156 7.90 -7.22 -14.00
C GLY A 156 9.33 -7.49 -14.48
N ALA A 157 9.53 -8.57 -15.26
CA ALA A 157 10.85 -8.99 -15.77
C ALA A 157 11.97 -9.12 -14.70
N GLY A 158 11.64 -9.57 -13.48
CA GLY A 158 12.60 -9.70 -12.38
C GLY A 158 12.82 -8.43 -11.55
N LEU A 159 12.04 -7.37 -11.80
CA LEU A 159 12.13 -6.10 -11.08
C LEU A 159 11.04 -5.96 -10.00
N ALA A 160 11.46 -5.41 -8.85
CA ALA A 160 10.69 -4.86 -7.73
C ALA A 160 9.74 -5.78 -6.93
N PHE A 161 9.21 -6.87 -7.47
CA PHE A 161 8.53 -7.91 -6.68
C PHE A 161 9.52 -8.99 -6.25
N ASP A 162 9.61 -9.20 -4.94
CA ASP A 162 10.44 -10.22 -4.28
C ASP A 162 11.98 -10.07 -4.41
N VAL A 163 12.46 -8.95 -4.93
CA VAL A 163 13.91 -8.59 -4.95
C VAL A 163 14.25 -7.60 -3.85
N ASP A 164 15.48 -7.59 -3.33
CA ASP A 164 15.87 -6.74 -2.18
C ASP A 164 16.20 -5.28 -2.53
N THR A 165 16.20 -4.94 -3.82
CA THR A 165 16.40 -3.57 -4.32
C THR A 165 15.11 -2.97 -4.87
N ASN A 166 15.03 -1.64 -4.88
CA ASN A 166 13.93 -0.91 -5.51
C ASN A 166 14.46 0.41 -6.10
N ALA A 167 13.67 1.03 -6.97
CA ALA A 167 13.86 2.39 -7.46
C ALA A 167 12.47 3.04 -7.58
N LEU A 168 12.36 4.34 -7.31
CA LEU A 168 11.07 5.02 -7.32
C LEU A 168 11.12 6.27 -8.20
N GLN A 169 10.04 6.52 -8.92
CA GLN A 169 9.68 7.85 -9.38
C GLN A 169 8.55 8.34 -8.48
N VAL A 170 8.78 9.43 -7.76
CA VAL A 170 7.81 10.03 -6.86
C VAL A 170 7.20 11.25 -7.54
N PHE A 171 5.88 11.36 -7.52
CA PHE A 171 5.14 12.45 -8.13
C PHE A 171 4.24 13.14 -7.11
N TRP A 172 4.04 14.44 -7.27
CA TRP A 172 3.09 15.26 -6.52
C TRP A 172 2.54 16.34 -7.46
N ALA A 173 1.66 17.22 -6.97
CA ALA A 173 0.86 18.11 -7.81
C ALA A 173 1.68 18.97 -8.79
N ASP A 174 2.81 19.52 -8.35
CA ASP A 174 3.63 20.46 -9.12
C ASP A 174 5.06 19.96 -9.38
N GLY A 175 5.33 18.67 -9.16
CA GLY A 175 6.70 18.15 -9.32
C GLY A 175 6.85 16.64 -9.28
N GLN A 176 8.10 16.23 -9.43
CA GLN A 176 8.53 14.85 -9.38
C GLN A 176 9.97 14.75 -8.91
N GLN A 177 10.34 13.61 -8.33
CA GLN A 177 11.72 13.29 -7.96
C GLN A 177 11.97 11.80 -8.17
N ALA A 178 13.14 11.48 -8.76
CA ALA A 178 13.61 10.11 -8.87
C ALA A 178 14.43 9.73 -7.62
N ILE A 179 14.14 8.56 -7.07
CA ILE A 179 14.96 7.88 -6.08
C ILE A 179 15.70 6.76 -6.81
N ALA A 180 17.03 6.87 -6.86
CA ALA A 180 17.88 5.92 -7.56
C ALA A 180 17.75 4.50 -6.99
N GLN A 181 18.15 3.52 -7.79
CA GLN A 181 18.12 2.12 -7.35
C GLN A 181 19.01 1.92 -6.13
N GLY A 182 18.46 1.29 -5.10
CA GLY A 182 19.17 0.97 -3.87
C GLY A 182 18.48 -0.15 -3.11
N SER A 183 18.99 -0.45 -1.91
CA SER A 183 18.30 -1.36 -0.98
C SER A 183 16.93 -0.76 -0.61
N LYS A 184 15.95 -1.61 -0.30
CA LYS A 184 14.63 -1.13 0.14
C LYS A 184 14.69 -0.18 1.34
N GLN A 185 15.67 -0.35 2.22
CA GLN A 185 15.91 0.54 3.36
C GLN A 185 16.39 1.92 2.90
N ALA A 186 17.39 1.98 2.02
CA ALA A 186 17.90 3.26 1.49
C ALA A 186 16.82 4.01 0.71
N VAL A 187 16.06 3.29 -0.13
CA VAL A 187 14.94 3.85 -0.90
C VAL A 187 13.83 4.34 0.04
N ALA A 188 13.51 3.58 1.09
CA ALA A 188 12.51 3.97 2.08
C ALA A 188 12.93 5.22 2.87
N HIS A 189 14.20 5.35 3.22
CA HIS A 189 14.73 6.53 3.91
C HIS A 189 14.57 7.78 3.06
N GLN A 190 15.04 7.75 1.81
CA GLN A 190 14.89 8.89 0.89
C GLN A 190 13.42 9.23 0.63
N LEU A 191 12.56 8.22 0.52
CA LEU A 191 11.12 8.44 0.38
C LEU A 191 10.53 9.08 1.65
N ALA A 192 10.91 8.62 2.84
CA ALA A 192 10.42 9.16 4.10
C ALA A 192 10.86 10.62 4.32
N GLU A 193 12.10 10.97 3.98
CA GLU A 193 12.60 12.34 4.00
C GLU A 193 11.80 13.25 3.05
N LEU A 194 11.52 12.77 1.84
CA LEU A 194 10.73 13.51 0.87
C LEU A 194 9.28 13.70 1.35
N ILE A 195 8.66 12.66 1.90
CA ILE A 195 7.32 12.73 2.50
C ILE A 195 7.31 13.76 3.64
N ALA A 196 8.26 13.68 4.57
CA ALA A 196 8.35 14.60 5.71
C ALA A 196 8.52 16.05 5.25
N HIS A 197 9.40 16.30 4.26
CA HIS A 197 9.59 17.63 3.68
C HIS A 197 8.28 18.22 3.14
N HIS A 198 7.54 17.45 2.32
CA HIS A 198 6.30 17.92 1.73
C HIS A 198 5.16 18.04 2.74
N TYR A 199 5.09 17.15 3.73
CA TYR A 199 4.13 17.22 4.82
C TYR A 199 4.32 18.50 5.65
N LEU A 200 5.55 18.81 6.08
CA LEU A 200 5.87 20.01 6.85
C LEU A 200 5.66 21.30 6.07
N LYS A 201 5.91 21.28 4.75
CA LYS A 201 5.62 22.43 3.87
C LYS A 201 4.11 22.67 3.72
N ALA A 202 3.31 21.61 3.67
CA ALA A 202 1.86 21.69 3.58
C ALA A 202 1.19 22.06 4.92
N THR A 203 1.90 21.82 6.03
CA THR A 203 1.40 22.01 7.41
C THR A 203 2.40 22.87 8.19
N PRO A 204 2.44 24.19 7.96
CA PRO A 204 3.34 25.06 8.72
C PRO A 204 3.00 24.94 10.21
N ALA A 205 4.02 24.77 11.06
CA ALA A 205 3.83 24.81 12.50
C ALA A 205 3.17 26.14 12.89
N ALA A 206 2.09 26.05 13.68
CA ALA A 206 1.39 27.20 14.23
C ALA A 206 2.26 27.97 15.25
#